data_AF-A0A534VU41-F1
#
_entry.id   AF-A0A534VU41-F1
#
_cell.length_a   1.000
_cell.length_b   1.000
_cell.length_c   1.000
_cell.angle_alpha   90.00
_cell.angle_beta   90.00
_cell.angle_gamma   90.00
#
_symmetry.space_group_name_H-M   'P 1'
#
loop_
_entity.id
_entity.type
_entity.pdbx_description
1 polymer ?
#
loop_
_entity_poly.entity_id
_entity_poly.type
_entity_poly.pdbx_seq_one_letter_code
_entity_poly.pdbx_strand_id
1 'polypeptide(L)'
;MAKGSSIGGSVALGGVLVALVLRATTLHSVNGAPLVYRVVSNVNDLDGVEGMAPPGRVVELWYRQRNFKEGTDDASDPFAWCAWKNGGNAVRIGVATADAGGVWRLSDLRHAGTTVMLFPPGPGADRCLGGVYTELLPRACDQPGVNCSAWTRPTLHWLNVRKLRPTIGAVAGSVSGAEQTAAAVADGPDDGPGLGPSDVVDVDENGVDTTAPGYTVGQRVTWRCGAGGTAVCPSVAIHDASTAISTDPEFKFVLGTIQGHRTGGSFIAAAAIPRGTPVGFSVNVNVKFRGMLDVNLGCDRPRFFDFSLAKVF
;
A
#
# COMPACT_ATOMS: atom_id res chain seq x y z
N MET A 1 21.98 53.55 -45.63
CA MET A 1 21.25 52.30 -45.91
C MET A 1 21.82 51.20 -45.03
N ALA A 2 20.95 50.41 -44.38
CA ALA A 2 21.09 49.08 -43.75
C ALA A 2 22.37 48.74 -42.92
N LYS A 3 22.27 48.46 -41.60
CA LYS A 3 21.91 47.15 -40.95
C LYS A 3 22.84 45.99 -41.39
N GLY A 4 23.40 45.15 -40.53
CA GLY A 4 23.19 44.98 -39.09
C GLY A 4 24.08 43.89 -38.48
N SER A 5 24.06 43.89 -37.16
CA SER A 5 24.66 42.92 -36.23
C SER A 5 23.99 41.54 -36.31
N SER A 6 24.76 40.47 -36.05
CA SER A 6 24.22 39.22 -35.50
C SER A 6 25.30 38.45 -34.71
N ILE A 7 25.45 38.79 -33.44
CA ILE A 7 25.89 37.85 -32.40
C ILE A 7 24.66 37.59 -31.54
N GLY A 8 24.10 36.38 -31.60
CA GLY A 8 22.91 36.05 -30.82
C GLY A 8 22.31 34.70 -31.19
N GLY A 9 23.05 33.62 -30.97
CA GLY A 9 22.60 32.27 -31.36
C GLY A 9 22.77 31.16 -30.33
N SER A 10 23.39 31.40 -29.16
CA SER A 10 23.83 30.28 -28.32
C SER A 10 23.41 30.33 -26.84
N VAL A 11 22.78 31.41 -26.36
CA VAL A 11 22.38 31.51 -24.94
C VAL A 11 20.94 31.02 -24.71
N ALA A 12 20.09 31.01 -25.74
CA ALA A 12 18.69 30.61 -25.59
C ALA A 12 18.47 29.09 -25.48
N LEU A 13 19.31 28.26 -26.10
CA LEU A 13 19.14 26.80 -26.07
C LEU A 13 19.53 26.16 -24.73
N GLY A 14 20.54 26.69 -24.04
CA GLY A 14 20.95 26.20 -22.72
C GLY A 14 19.91 26.48 -21.64
N GLY A 15 19.31 27.68 -21.64
CA GLY A 15 18.24 28.03 -20.69
C GLY A 15 16.96 27.24 -20.89
N VAL A 16 16.62 26.91 -22.15
CA VAL A 16 15.44 26.11 -22.49
C VAL A 16 15.65 24.64 -22.07
N LEU A 17 16.85 24.06 -22.25
CA LEU A 17 17.11 22.69 -21.79
C LEU A 17 17.08 22.58 -20.26
N VAL A 18 17.63 23.55 -19.53
CA VAL A 18 17.56 23.58 -18.06
C VAL A 18 16.11 23.77 -17.58
N ALA A 19 15.32 24.63 -18.23
CA ALA A 19 13.91 24.81 -17.93
C ALA A 19 13.04 23.59 -18.30
N LEU A 20 13.42 22.82 -19.34
CA LEU A 20 12.74 21.56 -19.70
C LEU A 20 13.14 20.40 -18.80
N VAL A 21 14.39 20.32 -18.35
CA VAL A 21 14.82 19.32 -17.35
C VAL A 21 14.20 19.65 -15.97
N LEU A 22 14.08 20.94 -15.62
CA LEU A 22 13.31 21.39 -14.44
C LEU A 22 11.79 21.22 -14.57
N ARG A 23 11.25 21.11 -15.80
CA ARG A 23 9.85 20.73 -16.05
C ARG A 23 9.63 19.21 -16.09
N ALA A 24 10.69 18.44 -16.35
CA ALA A 24 10.66 16.97 -16.36
C ALA A 24 10.93 16.34 -14.99
N THR A 25 11.54 17.08 -14.06
CA THR A 25 11.14 16.95 -12.66
C THR A 25 9.70 17.41 -12.59
N THR A 26 8.77 16.47 -12.65
CA THR A 26 7.38 16.71 -12.26
C THR A 26 7.43 17.50 -10.96
N LEU A 27 7.15 18.80 -11.08
CA LEU A 27 6.74 19.68 -10.01
C LEU A 27 5.49 19.00 -9.42
N HIS A 28 5.71 18.02 -8.55
CA HIS A 28 4.84 17.75 -7.42
C HIS A 28 4.96 19.01 -6.59
N SER A 29 4.23 20.04 -7.04
CA SER A 29 3.96 21.25 -6.30
C SER A 29 3.48 20.79 -4.93
N VAL A 30 4.41 20.81 -3.99
CA VAL A 30 4.29 21.05 -2.56
C VAL A 30 2.84 21.21 -2.09
N ASN A 31 2.06 20.13 -2.10
CA ASN A 31 1.15 19.94 -0.99
C ASN A 31 2.09 19.81 0.20
N GLY A 32 2.06 20.76 1.13
CA GLY A 32 3.01 20.80 2.24
C GLY A 32 3.05 19.54 3.11
N ALA A 33 2.15 18.57 2.87
CA ALA A 33 2.15 17.27 3.52
C ALA A 33 2.92 16.21 2.70
N PRO A 34 3.60 15.25 3.34
CA PRO A 34 4.30 14.17 2.63
C PRO A 34 3.33 13.15 2.02
N LEU A 35 3.79 12.46 0.98
CA LEU A 35 3.13 11.29 0.40
C LEU A 35 3.99 10.04 0.66
N VAL A 36 3.36 8.90 0.97
CA VAL A 36 4.04 7.59 1.01
C VAL A 36 3.88 6.92 -0.34
N TYR A 37 4.99 6.51 -0.96
CA TYR A 37 4.95 5.74 -2.22
C TYR A 37 5.34 4.28 -2.03
N ARG A 38 6.07 3.93 -0.96
CA ARG A 38 6.45 2.54 -0.66
C ARG A 38 6.34 2.24 0.83
N VAL A 39 5.73 1.10 1.15
CA VAL A 39 5.74 0.51 2.50
C VAL A 39 6.28 -0.91 2.38
N VAL A 40 7.13 -1.32 3.30
CA VAL A 40 7.70 -2.67 3.35
C VAL A 40 7.29 -3.32 4.65
N SER A 41 6.69 -4.52 4.56
CA SER A 41 6.52 -5.41 5.69
C SER A 41 7.54 -6.55 5.67
N ASN A 42 7.91 -7.02 6.85
CA ASN A 42 8.75 -8.20 7.01
C ASN A 42 8.29 -8.98 8.25
N VAL A 43 7.95 -10.27 8.07
CA VAL A 43 7.33 -11.12 9.09
C VAL A 43 6.10 -10.43 9.71
N ASN A 44 5.14 -10.03 8.89
CA ASN A 44 3.90 -9.30 9.24
C ASN A 44 4.07 -7.85 9.73
N ASP A 45 5.27 -7.44 10.12
CA ASP A 45 5.54 -6.17 10.77
C ASP A 45 6.05 -5.10 9.81
N LEU A 46 5.77 -3.83 10.10
CA LEU A 46 6.28 -2.69 9.34
C LEU A 46 7.81 -2.59 9.49
N ASP A 47 8.54 -2.67 8.38
CA ASP A 47 10.00 -2.67 8.38
C ASP A 47 10.60 -1.43 7.71
N GLY A 48 9.89 -0.84 6.75
CA GLY A 48 10.32 0.40 6.10
C GLY A 48 9.18 1.20 5.47
N VAL A 49 9.38 2.50 5.38
CA VAL A 49 8.47 3.45 4.71
C VAL A 49 9.28 4.47 3.94
N GLU A 50 8.87 4.72 2.70
CA GLU A 50 9.47 5.70 1.82
C GLU A 50 8.41 6.58 1.16
N GLY A 51 8.78 7.82 0.94
CA GLY A 51 7.87 8.82 0.45
C GLY A 51 8.53 10.05 -0.14
N MET A 52 7.68 10.96 -0.61
CA MET A 52 8.04 12.28 -1.08
C MET A 52 7.58 13.34 -0.07
N ALA A 53 8.37 14.37 0.10
CA ALA A 53 8.06 15.56 0.90
C ALA A 53 8.81 16.77 0.31
N PRO A 54 8.51 18.01 0.73
CA PRO A 54 9.27 19.15 0.26
C PRO A 54 10.75 19.01 0.67
N PRO A 55 11.72 19.26 -0.24
CA PRO A 55 13.14 19.06 0.04
C PRO A 55 13.65 19.78 1.29
N GLY A 56 14.54 19.13 2.05
CA GLY A 56 15.13 19.68 3.28
C GLY A 56 14.20 19.74 4.49
N ARG A 57 12.94 19.30 4.37
CA ARG A 57 12.00 19.25 5.48
C ARG A 57 12.24 18.03 6.35
N VAL A 58 11.95 18.19 7.64
CA VAL A 58 11.85 17.06 8.58
C VAL A 58 10.52 16.36 8.35
N VAL A 59 10.54 15.05 8.13
CA VAL A 59 9.34 14.22 8.03
C VAL A 59 9.21 13.39 9.28
N GLU A 60 8.09 13.55 10.00
CA GLU A 60 7.73 12.65 11.08
C GLU A 60 6.71 11.64 10.58
N LEU A 61 7.00 10.35 10.81
CA LEU A 61 6.03 9.29 10.56
C LEU A 61 5.38 8.87 11.88
N TRP A 62 4.06 8.94 11.90
CA TRP A 62 3.22 8.47 13.00
C TRP A 62 2.33 7.34 12.52
N TYR A 63 1.80 6.56 13.45
CA TYR A 63 0.77 5.56 13.16
C TYR A 63 -0.40 5.64 14.12
N ARG A 64 -1.56 5.19 13.63
CA ARG A 64 -2.70 4.80 14.46
C ARG A 64 -3.17 3.43 14.02
N GLN A 65 -3.62 2.62 14.97
CA GLN A 65 -4.07 1.27 14.66
C GLN A 65 -5.34 0.93 15.43
N ARG A 66 -6.23 0.20 14.77
CA ARG A 66 -7.39 -0.44 15.39
C ARG A 66 -7.61 -1.78 14.71
N ASN A 67 -8.44 -2.58 15.34
CA ASN A 67 -8.92 -3.79 14.70
C ASN A 67 -10.31 -3.56 14.11
N PHE A 68 -10.75 -4.49 13.28
CA PHE A 68 -12.11 -4.53 12.77
C PHE A 68 -12.61 -5.97 12.66
N LYS A 69 -13.92 -6.13 12.63
CA LYS A 69 -14.60 -7.34 12.17
C LYS A 69 -14.84 -7.17 10.66
N GLU A 70 -14.46 -8.16 9.86
CA GLU A 70 -14.78 -8.18 8.43
C GLU A 70 -16.29 -8.08 8.23
N GLY A 71 -16.71 -7.58 7.08
CA GLY A 71 -18.11 -7.57 6.72
C GLY A 71 -18.40 -6.87 5.41
N THR A 72 -19.61 -7.08 4.92
CA THR A 72 -20.18 -6.45 3.73
C THR A 72 -20.97 -5.19 4.11
N ASP A 73 -21.39 -4.44 3.09
CA ASP A 73 -22.28 -3.30 3.27
C ASP A 73 -23.77 -3.64 3.16
N ASP A 74 -24.13 -4.91 2.91
CA ASP A 74 -25.52 -5.34 2.67
C ASP A 74 -26.30 -5.71 3.95
N ALA A 75 -25.76 -5.31 5.12
CA ALA A 75 -26.30 -5.51 6.47
C ALA A 75 -26.42 -6.98 6.94
N SER A 76 -26.25 -7.97 6.06
CA SER A 76 -26.35 -9.40 6.43
C SER A 76 -25.17 -9.87 7.28
N ASP A 77 -23.97 -9.36 6.98
CA ASP A 77 -22.78 -9.49 7.81
C ASP A 77 -22.07 -8.12 7.87
N PRO A 78 -22.46 -7.25 8.82
CA PRO A 78 -22.04 -5.86 8.81
C PRO A 78 -20.59 -5.72 9.25
N PHE A 79 -19.83 -4.95 8.47
CA PHE A 79 -18.50 -4.49 8.87
C PHE A 79 -18.59 -3.68 10.17
N ALA A 80 -17.71 -3.99 11.13
CA ALA A 80 -17.72 -3.32 12.41
C ALA A 80 -16.32 -2.95 12.86
N TRP A 81 -16.19 -1.71 13.31
CA TRP A 81 -14.96 -1.25 13.89
C TRP A 81 -14.79 -1.68 15.34
N CYS A 82 -13.57 -2.00 15.71
CA CYS A 82 -13.20 -2.31 17.08
C CYS A 82 -12.43 -1.16 17.74
N ALA A 83 -12.04 -1.37 19.00
CA ALA A 83 -11.31 -0.37 19.77
C ALA A 83 -9.99 0.01 19.09
N TRP A 84 -9.66 1.29 19.19
CA TRP A 84 -8.34 1.77 18.80
C TRP A 84 -7.29 1.34 19.81
N LYS A 85 -6.11 0.96 19.30
CA LYS A 85 -4.90 0.87 20.11
C LYS A 85 -4.60 2.26 20.69
N ASN A 86 -4.14 2.32 21.95
CA ASN A 86 -3.79 3.56 22.64
C ASN A 86 -4.90 4.63 22.64
N GLY A 87 -6.18 4.20 22.66
CA GLY A 87 -7.32 5.12 22.65
C GLY A 87 -7.45 5.95 21.36
N GLY A 88 -6.77 5.56 20.28
CA GLY A 88 -6.77 6.29 19.01
C GLY A 88 -5.75 7.43 18.95
N ASN A 89 -4.88 7.54 19.97
CA ASN A 89 -3.76 8.46 19.94
C ASN A 89 -2.69 7.95 18.98
N ALA A 90 -2.20 8.85 18.14
CA ALA A 90 -1.10 8.52 17.24
C ALA A 90 0.21 8.34 18.00
N VAL A 91 1.01 7.38 17.57
CA VAL A 91 2.34 7.10 18.13
C VAL A 91 3.39 7.31 17.04
N ARG A 92 4.49 7.97 17.37
CA ARG A 92 5.58 8.24 16.43
C ARG A 92 6.39 6.98 16.18
N ILE A 93 6.56 6.63 14.90
CA ILE A 93 7.46 5.56 14.44
C ILE A 93 8.89 6.10 14.36
N GLY A 94 9.06 7.25 13.73
CA GLY A 94 10.39 7.79 13.46
C GLY A 94 10.36 9.16 12.81
N VAL A 95 11.56 9.69 12.60
CA VAL A 95 11.80 10.98 11.95
C VAL A 95 12.88 10.78 10.90
N ALA A 96 12.67 11.36 9.72
CA ALA A 96 13.65 11.39 8.64
C ALA A 96 13.75 12.83 8.09
N THR A 97 14.78 13.12 7.31
CA THR A 97 14.87 14.37 6.55
C THR A 97 14.68 14.06 5.08
N ALA A 98 13.86 14.84 4.39
CA ALA A 98 13.72 14.75 2.95
C ALA A 98 14.99 15.26 2.27
N ASP A 99 15.58 14.47 1.37
CA ASP A 99 16.78 14.84 0.65
C ASP A 99 16.53 15.97 -0.37
N ALA A 100 17.56 16.31 -1.16
CA ALA A 100 17.46 17.36 -2.18
C ALA A 100 16.44 17.03 -3.29
N GLY A 101 16.14 15.74 -3.52
CA GLY A 101 15.10 15.27 -4.41
C GLY A 101 13.72 15.20 -3.76
N GLY A 102 13.61 15.48 -2.46
CA GLY A 102 12.37 15.37 -1.68
C GLY A 102 12.08 13.97 -1.17
N VAL A 103 13.00 13.00 -1.33
CA VAL A 103 12.80 11.64 -0.87
C VAL A 103 13.12 11.55 0.62
N TRP A 104 12.25 10.90 1.39
CA TRP A 104 12.50 10.55 2.78
C TRP A 104 12.31 9.04 2.98
N ARG A 105 13.08 8.49 3.93
CA ARG A 105 13.09 7.05 4.20
C ARG A 105 13.23 6.76 5.69
N LEU A 106 12.44 5.79 6.15
CA LEU A 106 12.65 5.07 7.39
C LEU A 106 12.81 3.58 7.04
N SER A 107 13.82 2.93 7.60
CA SER A 107 14.13 1.52 7.32
C SER A 107 14.65 0.82 8.56
N ASP A 108 14.60 -0.51 8.55
CA ASP A 108 15.04 -1.37 9.64
C ASP A 108 14.33 -1.02 10.97
N LEU A 109 13.03 -0.74 10.86
CA LEU A 109 12.19 -0.31 11.98
C LEU A 109 12.05 -1.39 13.06
N ARG A 110 12.21 -2.67 12.69
CA ARG A 110 12.21 -3.78 13.63
C ARG A 110 13.46 -3.76 14.51
N HIS A 111 14.65 -3.59 13.92
CA HIS A 111 15.88 -3.47 14.71
C HIS A 111 15.88 -2.20 15.57
N ALA A 112 15.31 -1.10 15.05
CA ALA A 112 15.15 0.14 15.80
C ALA A 112 14.09 0.07 16.93
N GLY A 113 13.31 -1.01 17.03
CA GLY A 113 12.28 -1.19 18.05
C GLY A 113 11.03 -0.31 17.87
N THR A 114 10.82 0.28 16.70
CA THR A 114 9.70 1.20 16.40
C THR A 114 8.74 0.67 15.34
N THR A 115 8.62 -0.66 15.25
CA THR A 115 7.74 -1.35 14.30
C THR A 115 6.29 -1.47 14.79
N VAL A 116 5.37 -1.75 13.86
CA VAL A 116 3.97 -2.07 14.13
C VAL A 116 3.51 -3.19 13.20
N MET A 117 2.77 -4.15 13.76
CA MET A 117 2.18 -5.25 13.00
C MET A 117 1.18 -4.73 11.96
N LEU A 118 1.42 -5.02 10.68
CA LEU A 118 0.54 -4.64 9.57
C LEU A 118 -0.47 -5.72 9.23
N PHE A 119 -0.12 -6.98 9.47
CA PHE A 119 -0.94 -8.14 9.12
C PHE A 119 -1.37 -8.93 10.36
N PRO A 120 -2.61 -9.45 10.39
CA PRO A 120 -3.06 -10.29 11.50
C PRO A 120 -2.18 -11.55 11.62
N PRO A 121 -1.96 -12.06 12.85
CA PRO A 121 -1.14 -13.26 13.07
C PRO A 121 -1.84 -14.57 12.63
N GLY A 122 -3.14 -14.51 12.33
CA GLY A 122 -3.97 -15.64 11.97
C GLY A 122 -5.43 -15.23 11.76
N PRO A 123 -6.29 -16.17 11.34
CA PRO A 123 -7.71 -15.92 11.21
C PRO A 123 -8.35 -15.72 12.60
N GLY A 124 -9.08 -14.63 12.76
CA GLY A 124 -9.80 -14.35 14.01
C GLY A 124 -11.23 -14.85 13.90
N ALA A 125 -11.48 -16.10 14.31
CA ALA A 125 -12.79 -16.76 14.20
C ALA A 125 -13.96 -16.04 14.90
N ASP A 126 -13.70 -15.02 15.72
CA ASP A 126 -14.70 -14.06 16.21
C ASP A 126 -14.01 -12.88 16.94
N ARG A 127 -14.62 -11.69 16.97
CA ARG A 127 -14.28 -10.53 17.85
C ARG A 127 -12.97 -9.78 17.59
N CYS A 128 -12.86 -9.05 16.49
CA CYS A 128 -11.80 -8.04 16.31
C CYS A 128 -10.36 -8.58 16.21
N LEU A 129 -10.16 -9.88 16.05
CA LEU A 129 -8.82 -10.46 15.93
C LEU A 129 -8.43 -10.72 14.47
N GLY A 130 -9.42 -10.83 13.57
CA GLY A 130 -9.22 -11.16 12.15
C GLY A 130 -8.73 -9.97 11.32
N GLY A 131 -9.24 -8.76 11.59
CA GLY A 131 -8.91 -7.55 10.85
C GLY A 131 -8.00 -6.57 11.60
N VAL A 132 -6.96 -6.08 10.93
CA VAL A 132 -6.03 -5.03 11.40
C VAL A 132 -6.08 -3.86 10.43
N TYR A 133 -6.34 -2.66 10.93
CA TYR A 133 -6.30 -1.41 10.17
C TYR A 133 -5.24 -0.48 10.77
N THR A 134 -4.23 -0.16 9.96
CA THR A 134 -3.11 0.68 10.34
C THR A 134 -3.08 1.91 9.45
N GLU A 135 -3.16 3.09 10.06
CA GLU A 135 -2.91 4.36 9.40
C GLU A 135 -1.43 4.72 9.54
N LEU A 136 -0.82 5.14 8.44
CA LEU A 136 0.47 5.80 8.39
C LEU A 136 0.22 7.29 8.16
N LEU A 137 0.71 8.11 9.08
CA LEU A 137 0.39 9.52 9.20
C LEU A 137 1.67 10.35 9.09
N PRO A 138 2.22 10.53 7.87
CA PRO A 138 3.39 11.35 7.68
C PRO A 138 3.02 12.83 7.76
N ARG A 139 3.92 13.65 8.31
CA ARG A 139 3.81 15.12 8.29
C ARG A 139 5.18 15.75 8.09
N ALA A 140 5.23 16.83 7.32
CA ALA A 140 6.45 17.61 7.10
C ALA A 140 6.48 18.78 8.07
N CYS A 141 7.61 19.00 8.72
CA CYS A 141 7.83 19.99 9.76
C CYS A 141 9.07 20.84 9.44
N ASP A 142 9.15 22.04 10.02
CA ASP A 142 10.37 22.88 9.94
C ASP A 142 11.50 22.24 10.76
N GLN A 143 11.13 21.70 11.93
CA GLN A 143 11.93 20.95 12.90
C GLN A 143 11.02 19.91 13.55
N PRO A 144 11.55 18.88 14.25
CA PRO A 144 10.70 17.91 14.94
C PRO A 144 9.63 18.59 15.81
N GLY A 145 8.36 18.30 15.54
CA GLY A 145 7.20 18.88 16.23
C GLY A 145 6.84 20.34 15.93
N VAL A 146 7.58 21.05 15.07
CA VAL A 146 7.40 22.50 14.83
C VAL A 146 6.85 22.78 13.43
N ASN A 147 5.77 23.57 13.36
CA ASN A 147 5.11 23.99 12.11
C ASN A 147 4.88 22.82 11.14
N CYS A 148 4.27 21.76 11.67
CA CYS A 148 4.02 20.54 10.92
C CYS A 148 2.75 20.65 10.06
N SER A 149 2.79 20.05 8.87
CA SER A 149 1.61 19.85 8.04
C SER A 149 0.54 19.02 8.76
N ALA A 150 -0.74 19.27 8.47
CA ALA A 150 -1.83 18.44 8.96
C ALA A 150 -1.81 17.04 8.32
N TRP A 151 -2.32 16.05 9.06
CA TRP A 151 -2.61 14.73 8.49
C TRP A 151 -3.89 14.77 7.68
N THR A 152 -3.87 14.10 6.54
CA THR A 152 -5.07 13.88 5.72
C THR A 152 -5.10 12.42 5.30
N ARG A 153 -6.10 11.67 5.74
CA ARG A 153 -6.16 10.22 5.52
C ARG A 153 -7.30 9.82 4.59
N PRO A 154 -7.12 8.77 3.77
CA PRO A 154 -8.25 8.11 3.13
C PRO A 154 -9.11 7.40 4.18
N THR A 155 -10.29 6.96 3.76
CA THR A 155 -11.26 6.26 4.62
C THR A 155 -11.54 4.88 4.04
N LEU A 156 -11.29 3.84 4.84
CA LEU A 156 -11.87 2.51 4.63
C LEU A 156 -13.32 2.52 5.14
N HIS A 157 -14.26 2.13 4.29
CA HIS A 157 -15.68 1.98 4.67
C HIS A 157 -15.98 0.58 5.16
N TRP A 158 -15.46 -0.42 4.46
CA TRP A 158 -15.58 -1.83 4.82
C TRP A 158 -14.52 -2.65 4.07
N LEU A 159 -14.20 -3.81 4.63
CA LEU A 159 -13.34 -4.83 4.05
C LEU A 159 -13.96 -6.19 4.36
N ASN A 160 -14.08 -7.02 3.34
CA ASN A 160 -14.52 -8.39 3.45
C ASN A 160 -13.51 -9.31 2.76
N VAL A 161 -13.03 -10.31 3.49
CA VAL A 161 -12.28 -11.43 2.94
C VAL A 161 -13.14 -12.66 3.13
N ARG A 162 -13.44 -13.35 2.03
CA ARG A 162 -14.36 -14.49 2.09
C ARG A 162 -13.97 -15.57 1.11
N LYS A 163 -14.52 -16.76 1.34
CA LYS A 163 -14.52 -17.84 0.37
C LYS A 163 -15.74 -17.72 -0.53
N LEU A 164 -15.53 -17.56 -1.84
CA LEU A 164 -16.60 -17.68 -2.84
C LEU A 164 -16.98 -19.16 -3.04
N ARG A 165 -15.99 -20.04 -2.87
CA ARG A 165 -16.09 -21.49 -2.80
C ARG A 165 -15.05 -21.99 -1.80
N PRO A 166 -15.13 -23.23 -1.28
CA PRO A 166 -14.12 -23.76 -0.36
C PRO A 166 -12.67 -23.58 -0.82
N THR A 167 -12.46 -23.57 -2.14
CA THR A 167 -11.16 -23.45 -2.82
C THR A 167 -10.96 -22.10 -3.54
N ILE A 168 -11.78 -21.07 -3.28
CA ILE A 168 -11.62 -19.76 -3.92
C ILE A 168 -11.75 -18.66 -2.88
N GLY A 169 -10.65 -17.96 -2.61
CA GLY A 169 -10.60 -16.79 -1.74
C GLY A 169 -10.82 -15.51 -2.54
N ALA A 170 -11.48 -14.52 -1.94
CA ALA A 170 -11.69 -13.22 -2.57
C ALA A 170 -11.67 -12.10 -1.54
N VAL A 171 -11.26 -10.91 -1.99
CA VAL A 171 -11.33 -9.68 -1.19
C VAL A 171 -12.29 -8.68 -1.84
N ALA A 172 -13.19 -8.13 -1.05
CA ALA A 172 -14.08 -7.05 -1.44
C ALA A 172 -13.94 -5.90 -0.43
N GLY A 173 -14.25 -4.68 -0.85
CA GLY A 173 -14.12 -3.54 0.04
C GLY A 173 -14.50 -2.22 -0.59
N SER A 174 -14.43 -1.17 0.21
CA SER A 174 -14.71 0.18 -0.27
C SER A 174 -13.87 1.23 0.43
N VAL A 175 -13.30 2.13 -0.38
CA VAL A 175 -12.36 3.17 0.03
C VAL A 175 -12.79 4.50 -0.56
N SER A 176 -12.61 5.60 0.16
CA SER A 176 -12.76 6.94 -0.39
C SER A 176 -11.62 7.86 0.05
N GLY A 177 -11.39 8.93 -0.71
CA GLY A 177 -10.41 9.96 -0.39
C GLY A 177 -8.96 9.56 -0.65
N ALA A 178 -8.72 8.39 -1.24
CA ALA A 178 -7.40 7.97 -1.69
C ALA A 178 -7.12 8.51 -3.10
N GLU A 179 -5.92 9.00 -3.34
CA GLU A 179 -5.40 9.31 -4.68
C GLU A 179 -5.14 7.99 -5.43
N GLN A 180 -4.47 7.03 -4.78
CA GLN A 180 -4.30 5.66 -5.26
C GLN A 180 -4.77 4.64 -4.21
N THR A 181 -5.45 3.61 -4.66
CA THR A 181 -5.94 2.54 -3.76
C THR A 181 -5.99 1.21 -4.48
N ALA A 182 -5.72 0.13 -3.75
CA ALA A 182 -5.73 -1.21 -4.32
C ALA A 182 -6.20 -2.23 -3.30
N ALA A 183 -6.79 -3.31 -3.81
CA ALA A 183 -7.14 -4.49 -3.05
C ALA A 183 -6.36 -5.70 -3.60
N ALA A 184 -6.00 -6.63 -2.72
CA ALA A 184 -5.37 -7.90 -3.11
C ALA A 184 -5.84 -9.03 -2.19
N VAL A 185 -5.89 -10.23 -2.74
CA VAL A 185 -6.06 -11.46 -1.98
C VAL A 185 -4.89 -12.39 -2.31
N ALA A 186 -4.33 -13.01 -1.27
CA ALA A 186 -3.19 -13.88 -1.40
C ALA A 186 -3.33 -15.10 -0.49
N ASP A 187 -2.91 -16.26 -0.98
CA ASP A 187 -2.69 -17.46 -0.18
C ASP A 187 -1.21 -17.86 -0.12
N GLY A 188 -0.35 -17.31 -0.97
CA GLY A 188 1.11 -17.46 -0.93
C GLY A 188 1.88 -16.22 -1.45
N PRO A 189 3.22 -16.26 -1.50
CA PRO A 189 4.05 -15.32 -2.25
C PRO A 189 3.66 -15.22 -3.72
N ASP A 190 3.97 -14.11 -4.37
CA ASP A 190 3.74 -13.90 -5.80
C ASP A 190 4.84 -14.61 -6.61
N ASP A 191 4.75 -15.93 -6.71
CA ASP A 191 5.72 -16.81 -7.36
C ASP A 191 5.44 -17.06 -8.85
N GLY A 192 4.41 -16.41 -9.43
CA GLY A 192 4.14 -16.46 -10.87
C GLY A 192 5.21 -15.73 -11.71
N PRO A 193 6.04 -16.49 -12.46
CA PRO A 193 5.99 -16.39 -13.92
C PRO A 193 6.45 -17.66 -14.69
N GLY A 194 5.53 -18.36 -15.38
CA GLY A 194 5.74 -18.94 -16.70
C GLY A 194 6.55 -20.23 -16.82
N LEU A 195 6.45 -21.17 -15.88
CA LEU A 195 7.22 -22.44 -15.94
C LEU A 195 6.37 -23.72 -15.93
N GLY A 196 5.07 -23.65 -16.23
CA GLY A 196 4.33 -24.84 -16.62
C GLY A 196 2.83 -24.66 -16.81
N PRO A 197 2.13 -25.66 -17.38
CA PRO A 197 0.68 -25.62 -17.56
C PRO A 197 -0.13 -25.69 -16.24
N SER A 198 0.52 -25.52 -15.09
CA SER A 198 -0.06 -25.57 -13.74
C SER A 198 0.17 -24.28 -12.94
N ASP A 199 0.56 -23.16 -13.57
CA ASP A 199 0.84 -21.89 -12.89
C ASP A 199 -0.43 -21.36 -12.19
N VAL A 200 -0.59 -21.75 -10.92
CA VAL A 200 -1.59 -21.22 -10.00
C VAL A 200 -1.12 -19.82 -9.58
N VAL A 201 -2.04 -18.87 -9.55
CA VAL A 201 -1.75 -17.50 -9.13
C VAL A 201 -2.07 -17.38 -7.65
N ASP A 202 -1.03 -17.29 -6.83
CA ASP A 202 -1.13 -17.16 -5.36
C ASP A 202 -1.52 -15.76 -4.89
N VAL A 203 -1.54 -14.79 -5.82
CA VAL A 203 -1.90 -13.39 -5.57
C VAL A 203 -2.69 -12.81 -6.73
N ASP A 204 -3.90 -12.34 -6.44
CA ASP A 204 -4.65 -11.49 -7.35
C ASP A 204 -4.81 -10.09 -6.75
N GLU A 205 -4.70 -9.06 -7.57
CA GLU A 205 -4.76 -7.66 -7.17
C GLU A 205 -5.50 -6.79 -8.18
N ASN A 206 -6.13 -5.74 -7.67
CA ASN A 206 -6.77 -4.74 -8.51
C ASN A 206 -6.66 -3.36 -7.84
N GLY A 207 -6.07 -2.41 -8.56
CA GLY A 207 -5.90 -1.04 -8.08
C GLY A 207 -6.50 0.00 -9.00
N VAL A 208 -6.82 1.15 -8.41
CA VAL A 208 -7.43 2.30 -9.05
C VAL A 208 -6.63 3.53 -8.69
N ASP A 209 -6.18 4.25 -9.71
CA ASP A 209 -5.65 5.60 -9.59
C ASP A 209 -6.78 6.60 -9.85
N THR A 210 -7.25 7.30 -8.81
CA THR A 210 -8.33 8.28 -8.92
C THR A 210 -7.87 9.63 -9.49
N THR A 211 -6.56 9.80 -9.72
CA THR A 211 -5.98 10.96 -10.39
C THR A 211 -5.95 10.80 -11.91
N ALA A 212 -6.13 9.56 -12.40
CA ALA A 212 -6.18 9.28 -13.82
C ALA A 212 -7.42 9.91 -14.50
N PRO A 213 -7.34 10.24 -15.82
CA PRO A 213 -8.47 10.79 -16.57
C PRO A 213 -9.74 9.93 -16.48
N GLY A 214 -10.89 10.58 -16.28
CA GLY A 214 -12.19 9.92 -16.13
C GLY A 214 -12.61 9.68 -14.68
N TYR A 215 -11.75 9.98 -13.71
CA TYR A 215 -12.06 9.89 -12.29
C TYR A 215 -12.07 11.25 -11.60
N THR A 216 -12.80 11.33 -10.49
CA THR A 216 -12.66 12.43 -9.54
C THR A 216 -11.65 12.04 -8.46
N VAL A 217 -10.65 12.89 -8.22
CA VAL A 217 -9.62 12.63 -7.20
C VAL A 217 -10.26 12.35 -5.85
N GLY A 218 -9.93 11.21 -5.25
CA GLY A 218 -10.48 10.82 -3.95
C GLY A 218 -11.93 10.35 -3.97
N GLN A 219 -12.52 10.07 -5.14
CA GLN A 219 -13.83 9.43 -5.23
C GLN A 219 -13.87 8.08 -4.49
N ARG A 220 -15.08 7.57 -4.27
CA ARG A 220 -15.27 6.25 -3.67
C ARG A 220 -14.98 5.15 -4.68
N VAL A 221 -14.03 4.29 -4.36
CA VAL A 221 -13.70 3.05 -5.08
C VAL A 221 -14.30 1.88 -4.31
N THR A 222 -14.96 0.97 -5.02
CA THR A 222 -15.57 -0.23 -4.43
C THR A 222 -15.21 -1.47 -5.25
N TRP A 223 -14.66 -2.48 -4.59
CA TRP A 223 -14.45 -3.82 -5.15
C TRP A 223 -15.60 -4.73 -4.75
N ARG A 224 -16.33 -5.28 -5.74
CA ARG A 224 -17.43 -6.23 -5.50
C ARG A 224 -17.24 -7.50 -6.31
N CYS A 225 -17.51 -8.64 -5.67
CA CYS A 225 -17.56 -9.93 -6.36
C CYS A 225 -18.96 -10.11 -6.95
N GLY A 226 -19.18 -9.50 -8.12
CA GLY A 226 -20.48 -9.40 -8.78
C GLY A 226 -20.71 -8.01 -9.39
N ALA A 227 -21.96 -7.69 -9.71
CA ALA A 227 -22.31 -6.40 -10.29
C ALA A 227 -22.18 -5.24 -9.28
N GLY A 228 -21.97 -4.01 -9.78
CA GLY A 228 -22.11 -2.78 -9.00
C GLY A 228 -20.88 -2.32 -8.22
N GLY A 229 -19.68 -2.79 -8.56
CA GLY A 229 -18.40 -2.25 -8.08
C GLY A 229 -17.78 -1.23 -9.06
N THR A 230 -16.89 -0.38 -8.56
CA THR A 230 -15.99 0.44 -9.39
C THR A 230 -14.93 -0.44 -10.08
N ALA A 231 -14.52 -1.50 -9.40
CA ALA A 231 -13.54 -2.48 -9.87
C ALA A 231 -13.98 -3.91 -9.52
N VAL A 232 -13.46 -4.88 -10.28
CA VAL A 232 -13.68 -6.30 -10.04
C VAL A 232 -12.93 -6.70 -8.77
N CYS A 233 -13.58 -7.48 -7.90
CA CYS A 233 -12.92 -7.98 -6.71
C CYS A 233 -11.77 -8.94 -7.06
N PRO A 234 -10.59 -8.82 -6.44
CA PRO A 234 -9.54 -9.81 -6.59
C PRO A 234 -9.94 -11.17 -6.01
N SER A 235 -9.56 -12.25 -6.68
CA SER A 235 -9.82 -13.63 -6.27
C SER A 235 -8.71 -14.60 -6.67
N VAL A 236 -8.35 -15.51 -5.77
CA VAL A 236 -7.36 -16.58 -6.01
C VAL A 236 -7.98 -17.96 -5.80
N ALA A 237 -7.47 -18.95 -6.53
CA ALA A 237 -7.75 -20.34 -6.23
C ALA A 237 -6.87 -20.75 -5.04
N ILE A 238 -7.47 -21.40 -4.04
CA ILE A 238 -6.77 -21.84 -2.83
C ILE A 238 -6.31 -23.28 -3.02
N HIS A 239 -4.99 -23.49 -2.98
CA HIS A 239 -4.38 -24.79 -3.22
C HIS A 239 -3.72 -25.36 -1.96
N ASP A 240 -4.52 -25.90 -1.05
CA ASP A 240 -4.00 -26.45 0.21
C ASP A 240 -3.28 -27.81 0.08
N ALA A 241 -3.34 -28.45 -1.10
CA ALA A 241 -2.84 -29.80 -1.33
C ALA A 241 -1.47 -29.77 -2.04
N SER A 242 -0.37 -29.73 -1.28
CA SER A 242 0.96 -30.01 -1.80
C SER A 242 1.04 -31.49 -2.22
N THR A 243 0.71 -31.81 -3.46
CA THR A 243 0.86 -33.17 -4.01
C THR A 243 2.00 -33.29 -5.02
N ALA A 244 2.80 -32.23 -5.24
CA ALA A 244 3.92 -32.26 -6.18
C ALA A 244 5.29 -32.13 -5.48
N ILE A 245 6.30 -32.55 -6.22
CA ILE A 245 7.68 -32.89 -5.84
C ILE A 245 8.48 -31.71 -5.22
N SER A 246 7.93 -30.49 -5.18
CA SER A 246 8.42 -29.34 -4.42
C SER A 246 7.26 -28.64 -3.70
N THR A 247 7.45 -28.26 -2.44
CA THR A 247 6.44 -27.57 -1.64
C THR A 247 6.37 -26.10 -2.03
N ASP A 248 5.30 -25.69 -2.70
CA ASP A 248 5.00 -24.27 -2.92
C ASP A 248 4.84 -23.57 -1.56
N PRO A 249 5.42 -22.39 -1.37
CA PRO A 249 5.42 -21.71 -0.08
C PRO A 249 4.07 -21.07 0.20
N GLU A 250 3.33 -21.59 1.15
CA GLU A 250 1.96 -21.13 1.41
C GLU A 250 1.85 -20.28 2.68
N PHE A 251 0.99 -19.25 2.69
CA PHE A 251 0.63 -18.59 3.95
C PHE A 251 -0.25 -19.49 4.80
N LYS A 252 -0.22 -19.30 6.13
CA LYS A 252 -1.04 -20.09 7.07
C LYS A 252 -2.54 -19.85 6.95
N PHE A 253 -2.93 -18.78 6.26
CA PHE A 253 -4.29 -18.28 6.09
C PHE A 253 -4.41 -17.60 4.74
N VAL A 254 -5.63 -17.47 4.23
CA VAL A 254 -5.87 -16.58 3.08
C VAL A 254 -5.95 -15.16 3.60
N LEU A 255 -5.16 -14.28 3.00
CA LEU A 255 -5.00 -12.90 3.40
C LEU A 255 -5.67 -11.98 2.38
N GLY A 256 -6.62 -11.16 2.82
CA GLY A 256 -7.14 -10.06 2.01
C GLY A 256 -6.62 -8.72 2.54
N THR A 257 -6.18 -7.87 1.63
CA THR A 257 -5.54 -6.60 1.95
C THR A 257 -6.12 -5.47 1.10
N ILE A 258 -6.32 -4.30 1.70
CA ILE A 258 -6.63 -3.05 1.00
C ILE A 258 -5.66 -1.98 1.47
N GLN A 259 -5.11 -1.24 0.52
CA GLN A 259 -4.29 -0.06 0.79
C GLN A 259 -4.93 1.18 0.17
N GLY A 260 -4.72 2.33 0.81
CA GLY A 260 -5.15 3.62 0.28
C GLY A 260 -4.13 4.69 0.62
N HIS A 261 -3.74 5.47 -0.37
CA HIS A 261 -2.70 6.47 -0.28
C HIS A 261 -3.21 7.81 -0.76
N ARG A 262 -2.82 8.87 -0.06
CA ARG A 262 -2.98 10.26 -0.48
C ARG A 262 -1.89 11.11 0.15
N THR A 263 -1.78 12.34 -0.32
CA THR A 263 -0.93 13.31 0.36
C THR A 263 -1.38 13.54 1.81
N GLY A 264 -0.46 13.37 2.77
CA GLY A 264 -0.66 13.55 4.20
C GLY A 264 -1.15 12.32 4.98
N GLY A 265 -1.31 11.16 4.32
CA GLY A 265 -1.80 9.96 4.99
C GLY A 265 -1.94 8.74 4.09
N SER A 266 -1.75 7.57 4.68
CA SER A 266 -2.01 6.28 4.04
C SER A 266 -2.62 5.32 5.03
N PHE A 267 -3.26 4.28 4.55
CA PHE A 267 -3.66 3.16 5.41
C PHE A 267 -3.37 1.83 4.73
N ILE A 268 -3.16 0.82 5.56
CA ILE A 268 -3.13 -0.59 5.20
C ILE A 268 -4.15 -1.30 6.08
N ALA A 269 -5.08 -1.99 5.45
CA ALA A 269 -6.10 -2.80 6.10
C ALA A 269 -5.92 -4.24 5.65
N ALA A 270 -5.81 -5.16 6.60
CA ALA A 270 -5.59 -6.57 6.31
C ALA A 270 -6.53 -7.42 7.16
N ALA A 271 -7.03 -8.50 6.58
CA ALA A 271 -7.86 -9.48 7.27
C ALA A 271 -7.53 -10.89 6.80
N ALA A 272 -7.63 -11.85 7.72
CA ALA A 272 -7.27 -13.24 7.46
C ALA A 272 -8.45 -14.18 7.69
N ILE A 273 -8.63 -15.14 6.77
CA ILE A 273 -9.62 -16.21 6.91
C ILE A 273 -8.94 -17.59 6.88
N PRO A 274 -9.53 -18.60 7.54
CA PRO A 274 -8.93 -19.92 7.59
C PRO A 274 -8.93 -20.58 6.20
N ARG A 275 -7.84 -21.26 5.85
CA ARG A 275 -7.72 -22.07 4.60
C ARG A 275 -8.64 -23.28 4.58
N GLY A 276 -8.99 -23.80 5.76
CA GLY A 276 -10.00 -24.86 5.91
C GLY A 276 -9.44 -26.28 5.75
N THR A 277 -8.22 -26.43 5.23
CA THR A 277 -7.46 -27.68 5.33
C THR A 277 -6.01 -27.42 5.78
N PRO A 278 -5.31 -28.44 6.34
CA PRO A 278 -3.95 -28.27 6.82
C PRO A 278 -2.96 -28.01 5.69
N VAL A 279 -2.12 -26.99 5.85
CA VAL A 279 -1.01 -26.70 4.93
C VAL A 279 0.21 -27.54 5.33
N GLY A 280 0.90 -28.12 4.35
CA GLY A 280 2.13 -28.91 4.61
C GLY A 280 3.32 -28.05 5.06
N PHE A 281 3.67 -27.01 4.29
CA PHE A 281 4.74 -26.07 4.57
C PHE A 281 4.17 -24.65 4.54
N SER A 282 4.47 -23.83 5.56
CA SER A 282 3.95 -22.45 5.61
C SER A 282 5.02 -21.40 5.87
N VAL A 283 4.84 -20.23 5.26
CA VAL A 283 5.73 -19.07 5.36
C VAL A 283 5.02 -17.88 6.01
N ASN A 284 5.82 -16.92 6.49
CA ASN A 284 5.29 -15.66 7.01
C ASN A 284 5.01 -14.66 5.88
N VAL A 285 4.13 -13.69 6.13
CA VAL A 285 3.75 -12.67 5.15
C VAL A 285 4.84 -11.60 5.06
N ASN A 286 5.31 -11.35 3.84
CA ASN A 286 6.19 -10.22 3.50
C ASN A 286 5.66 -9.57 2.25
N VAL A 287 5.55 -8.25 2.28
CA VAL A 287 4.88 -7.49 1.22
C VAL A 287 5.60 -6.16 1.02
N LYS A 288 5.83 -5.79 -0.24
CA LYS A 288 6.03 -4.38 -0.59
C LYS A 288 4.74 -3.81 -1.14
N PHE A 289 4.31 -2.71 -0.56
CA PHE A 289 3.14 -1.94 -0.96
C PHE A 289 3.59 -0.75 -1.79
N ARG A 290 2.86 -0.47 -2.88
CA ARG A 290 3.12 0.69 -3.75
C ARG A 290 1.96 1.67 -3.67
N GLY A 291 2.24 2.83 -3.09
CA GLY A 291 1.29 3.94 -2.95
C GLY A 291 1.36 5.00 -4.07
N MET A 292 2.39 4.93 -4.93
CA MET A 292 2.51 5.76 -6.13
C MET A 292 3.08 4.94 -7.28
N LEU A 293 2.25 4.66 -8.30
CA LEU A 293 2.68 3.92 -9.49
C LEU A 293 3.68 4.68 -10.38
N ASP A 294 3.62 6.01 -10.42
CA ASP A 294 4.48 6.81 -11.30
C ASP A 294 5.94 6.92 -10.83
N VAL A 295 6.21 6.59 -9.56
CA VAL A 295 7.58 6.53 -9.06
C VAL A 295 8.20 5.23 -9.52
N ASN A 296 9.15 5.29 -10.45
CA ASN A 296 9.91 4.12 -10.88
C ASN A 296 10.94 3.75 -9.80
N LEU A 297 10.65 2.67 -9.06
CA LEU A 297 11.48 2.17 -7.97
C LEU A 297 12.54 1.14 -8.42
N GLY A 298 12.73 0.95 -9.73
CA GLY A 298 13.63 -0.05 -10.30
C GLY A 298 12.91 -1.36 -10.61
N CYS A 299 13.42 -2.50 -10.12
CA CYS A 299 12.92 -3.85 -10.42
C CYS A 299 11.51 -4.18 -9.90
N ASP A 300 10.85 -3.26 -9.19
CA ASP A 300 9.47 -3.46 -8.76
C ASP A 300 8.58 -3.43 -10.02
N ARG A 301 7.99 -4.59 -10.37
CA ARG A 301 6.97 -4.71 -11.42
C ARG A 301 5.86 -3.65 -11.20
N PRO A 302 5.04 -3.30 -12.21
CA PRO A 302 3.92 -2.34 -12.07
C PRO A 302 2.76 -2.84 -11.17
N ARG A 303 3.08 -3.60 -10.11
CA ARG A 303 2.16 -4.20 -9.16
C ARG A 303 1.93 -3.27 -7.97
N PHE A 304 0.74 -3.33 -7.40
CA PHE A 304 0.39 -2.58 -6.19
C PHE A 304 0.89 -3.28 -4.91
N PHE A 305 0.98 -4.60 -4.97
CA PHE A 305 1.48 -5.48 -3.93
C PHE A 305 2.54 -6.43 -4.52
N ASP A 306 3.62 -6.61 -3.77
CA ASP A 306 4.68 -7.59 -4.09
C ASP A 306 4.83 -8.51 -2.88
N PHE A 307 4.02 -9.58 -2.86
CA PHE A 307 4.09 -10.62 -1.83
C PHE A 307 5.29 -11.51 -2.11
N SER A 308 6.14 -11.72 -1.12
CA SER A 308 7.40 -12.42 -1.32
C SER A 308 7.78 -13.31 -0.14
N LEU A 309 8.69 -14.24 -0.41
CA LEU A 309 9.44 -14.89 0.64
C LEU A 309 10.29 -13.84 1.38
N ALA A 310 10.38 -13.94 2.70
CA ALA A 310 11.20 -13.05 3.50
C ALA A 310 12.62 -13.03 2.91
N LYS A 311 13.18 -11.84 2.69
CA LYS A 311 14.63 -11.74 2.48
C LYS A 311 15.29 -12.16 3.80
N VAL A 312 15.78 -13.39 3.85
CA VAL A 312 16.76 -13.82 4.84
C VAL A 312 18.04 -13.08 4.47
N PHE A 313 18.25 -11.92 5.07
CA PHE A 313 19.55 -11.25 5.08
C PHE A 313 20.36 -11.79 6.25
#